data_AF-A0A3C0DZV4-F1
#
_entry.id   AF-A0A3C0DZV4-F1
#
_cell.length_a   1.000
_cell.length_b   1.000
_cell.length_c   1.000
_cell.angle_alpha   90.00
_cell.angle_beta   90.00
_cell.angle_gamma   90.00
#
_symmetry.space_group_name_H-M   'P 1'
#
loop_
_entity.id
_entity.type
_entity.pdbx_description
1 polymer ?
#
loop_
_entity_poly.entity_id
_entity_poly.type
_entity_poly.pdbx_seq_one_letter_code
_entity_poly.pdbx_strand_id
1 'polypeptide(L)'
;LDNGVRQVNPKHLQDAYPGREPEHRQERAAVLEEIEALKRANNALKSMRAEGGRNRGLDAMLDLDMQVAASQEQGQDLALSSEDRDIPQGVQETSYDIQNGLVIQRTVRIGDVVERYRKVVTKTGTYYFRGDKSITKDLWEMNTNLSYD
;
A
#
# COMPACT_ATOMS: atom_id res chain seq x y z
N LEU A 1 73.67 47.32 22.34
CA LEU A 1 72.60 48.12 22.98
C LEU A 1 72.24 49.24 22.01
N ASP A 2 71.18 49.07 21.21
CA ASP A 2 70.43 50.22 20.70
C ASP A 2 69.01 49.80 20.33
N ASN A 3 68.12 50.78 20.46
CA ASN A 3 66.74 50.65 20.90
C ASN A 3 65.76 50.31 19.78
N GLY A 4 64.75 49.50 20.11
CA GLY A 4 63.66 49.18 19.21
C GLY A 4 62.70 50.35 19.03
N VAL A 5 62.29 50.57 17.78
CA VAL A 5 60.98 51.09 17.43
C VAL A 5 60.53 50.38 16.15
N ARG A 6 59.67 49.37 16.28
CA ARG A 6 58.90 48.85 15.15
C ARG A 6 57.47 49.37 15.35
N GLN A 7 57.14 50.46 14.67
CA GLN A 7 55.76 50.95 14.59
C GLN A 7 54.90 49.85 13.95
N VAL A 8 54.14 49.15 14.78
CA VAL A 8 53.08 48.25 14.35
C VAL A 8 51.89 49.10 13.96
N ASN A 9 51.70 49.29 12.66
CA ASN A 9 50.48 49.81 12.08
C ASN A 9 49.30 48.94 12.57
N PRO A 10 48.28 49.49 13.25
CA PRO A 10 47.14 48.69 13.66
C PRO A 10 46.38 48.26 12.41
N LYS A 11 46.45 46.96 12.12
CA LYS A 11 45.67 46.33 11.06
C LYS A 11 44.19 46.56 11.35
N HIS A 12 43.52 47.17 10.38
CA HIS A 12 42.08 47.20 10.23
C HIS A 12 41.54 45.76 10.28
N LEU A 13 40.95 45.34 11.40
CA LEU A 13 40.42 43.99 11.58
C LEU A 13 39.01 44.04 12.16
N GLN A 14 38.09 44.01 11.20
CA GLN A 14 36.72 43.46 11.22
C GLN A 14 35.75 43.96 12.29
N ASP A 15 34.79 44.77 11.83
CA ASP A 15 33.48 44.93 12.46
C ASP A 15 32.86 43.55 12.81
N ALA A 16 32.20 43.47 13.97
CA ALA A 16 31.51 42.27 14.41
C ALA A 16 30.46 41.82 13.37
N TYR A 17 30.51 40.55 12.96
CA TYR A 17 29.58 39.99 11.97
C TYR A 17 28.12 40.16 12.42
N PRO A 18 27.28 40.92 11.69
CA PRO A 18 25.95 41.30 12.18
C PRO A 18 24.90 40.16 12.21
N GLY A 19 25.28 38.93 11.83
CA GLY A 19 24.39 37.77 11.82
C GLY A 19 23.36 37.82 10.68
N ARG A 20 23.22 36.71 9.94
CA ARG A 20 22.22 36.56 8.84
C ARG A 20 20.89 36.01 9.34
N GLU A 21 20.46 36.45 10.52
CA GLU A 21 19.19 36.05 11.15
C GLU A 21 17.93 36.36 10.31
N PRO A 22 17.80 37.51 9.62
CA PRO A 22 16.62 37.76 8.80
C PRO A 22 16.54 36.84 7.58
N GLU A 23 17.68 36.49 6.98
CA GLU A 23 17.75 35.57 5.83
C GLU A 23 17.43 34.13 6.27
N HIS A 24 18.03 33.66 7.37
CA HIS A 24 17.70 32.35 7.93
C HIS A 24 16.22 32.25 8.36
N ARG A 25 15.59 33.35 8.80
CA ARG A 25 14.16 33.37 9.10
C ARG A 25 13.31 33.17 7.85
N GLN A 26 13.68 33.79 6.74
CA GLN A 26 12.98 33.65 5.46
C GLN A 26 13.15 32.22 4.90
N GLU A 27 14.36 31.67 4.94
CA GLU A 27 14.62 30.29 4.54
C GLU A 27 13.81 29.30 5.37
N ARG A 28 13.79 29.47 6.70
CA ARG A 28 12.98 28.60 7.58
C ARG A 28 11.49 28.70 7.28
N ALA A 29 10.98 29.88 6.96
CA ALA A 29 9.58 30.06 6.59
C ALA A 29 9.25 29.37 5.26
N ALA A 30 10.11 29.53 4.24
CA ALA A 30 9.94 28.89 2.94
C ALA A 30 9.98 27.36 3.05
N VAL A 31 10.92 26.81 3.82
CA VAL A 31 11.03 25.36 4.06
C VAL A 31 9.79 24.82 4.78
N LEU A 32 9.25 25.55 5.75
CA LEU A 32 8.04 25.14 6.44
C LEU A 32 6.82 25.10 5.50
N GLU A 33 6.69 26.10 4.62
CA GLU A 33 5.64 26.16 3.61
C GLU A 33 5.74 24.98 2.63
N GLU A 34 6.95 24.65 2.18
CA GLU A 34 7.20 23.50 1.30
C GLU A 34 6.81 22.17 1.97
N ILE A 35 7.17 21.99 3.25
CA ILE A 35 6.79 20.81 4.03
C ILE A 35 5.27 20.69 4.15
N GLU A 36 4.57 21.80 4.39
CA GLU A 36 3.10 21.80 4.45
C GLU A 36 2.44 21.50 3.10
N ALA A 37 3.00 22.05 2.01
CA ALA A 37 2.54 21.75 0.66
C ALA A 37 2.72 20.25 0.32
N LEU A 38 3.87 19.67 0.66
CA LEU A 38 4.15 18.25 0.50
C LEU A 38 3.21 17.36 1.33
N LYS A 39 2.87 17.79 2.56
CA LYS A 39 1.88 17.09 3.40
C LYS A 39 0.48 17.14 2.79
N ARG A 40 0.05 18.30 2.28
CA ARG A 40 -1.25 18.47 1.61
C ARG A 40 -1.35 17.61 0.35
N ALA A 41 -0.31 17.61 -0.49
CA ALA A 41 -0.25 16.77 -1.69
C ALA A 41 -0.30 15.27 -1.36
N ASN A 42 0.46 14.84 -0.35
CA ASN A 42 0.42 13.44 0.11
C ASN A 42 -0.97 13.04 0.64
N ASN A 43 -1.64 13.93 1.36
CA ASN A 43 -2.98 13.65 1.88
C ASN A 43 -4.01 13.54 0.74
N ALA A 44 -3.95 14.43 -0.25
CA ALA A 44 -4.79 14.37 -1.44
C ALA A 44 -4.55 13.08 -2.28
N LEU A 45 -3.29 12.64 -2.40
CA LEU A 45 -2.98 11.37 -3.06
C LEU A 45 -3.52 10.17 -2.28
N LYS A 46 -3.47 10.20 -0.94
CA LYS A 46 -4.07 9.16 -0.10
C LYS A 46 -5.58 9.12 -0.23
N SER A 47 -6.27 10.27 -0.29
CA SER A 47 -7.73 10.31 -0.47
C SER A 47 -8.13 9.82 -1.86
N MET A 48 -7.48 10.28 -2.93
CA MET A 48 -7.75 9.77 -4.29
C MET A 48 -7.51 8.26 -4.41
N ARG A 49 -6.46 7.74 -3.76
CA ARG A 49 -6.17 6.29 -3.76
C ARG A 49 -7.21 5.49 -2.98
N ALA A 50 -7.76 6.06 -1.90
CA ALA A 50 -8.86 5.45 -1.15
C ALA A 50 -10.15 5.40 -1.97
N GLU A 51 -10.47 6.47 -2.72
CA GLU A 51 -11.65 6.52 -3.59
C GLU A 51 -11.51 5.55 -4.78
N GLY A 52 -10.36 5.51 -5.44
CA GLY A 52 -10.08 4.51 -6.49
C GLY A 52 -9.91 3.08 -5.98
N GLY A 53 -9.75 2.88 -4.67
CA GLY A 53 -9.76 1.56 -4.02
C GLY A 53 -11.18 1.01 -3.84
N ARG A 54 -12.12 1.87 -3.45
CA ARG A 54 -13.55 1.51 -3.27
C ARG A 54 -14.17 1.01 -4.58
N ASN A 55 -13.86 1.68 -5.69
CA ASN A 55 -14.41 1.31 -6.99
C ASN A 55 -13.87 -0.04 -7.49
N ARG A 56 -12.59 -0.35 -7.25
CA ARG A 56 -11.98 -1.61 -7.71
C ARG A 56 -12.47 -2.85 -6.98
N GLY A 57 -12.82 -2.73 -5.70
CA GLY A 57 -13.48 -3.82 -4.96
C GLY A 57 -14.88 -4.10 -5.51
N LEU A 58 -15.62 -3.02 -5.83
CA LEU A 58 -16.91 -3.10 -6.49
C LEU A 58 -16.79 -3.73 -7.88
N ASP A 59 -15.79 -3.34 -8.67
CA ASP A 59 -15.52 -3.89 -10.00
C ASP A 59 -15.20 -5.39 -9.94
N ALA A 60 -14.42 -5.84 -8.94
CA ALA A 60 -14.12 -7.26 -8.77
C ALA A 60 -15.34 -8.09 -8.36
N MET A 61 -16.21 -7.53 -7.51
CA MET A 61 -17.50 -8.14 -7.17
C MET A 61 -18.42 -8.22 -8.39
N LEU A 62 -18.52 -7.14 -9.16
CA LEU A 62 -19.30 -7.08 -10.39
C LEU A 62 -18.77 -8.05 -11.43
N ASP A 63 -17.46 -8.23 -11.54
CA ASP A 63 -16.82 -9.21 -12.43
C ASP A 63 -17.17 -10.65 -12.02
N LEU A 64 -17.15 -10.95 -10.71
CA LEU A 64 -17.53 -12.27 -10.22
C LEU A 64 -19.03 -12.56 -10.41
N ASP A 65 -19.89 -11.59 -10.10
CA ASP A 65 -21.34 -11.70 -10.29
C ASP A 65 -21.70 -11.83 -11.77
N MET A 66 -21.03 -11.07 -12.64
CA MET A 66 -21.18 -11.17 -14.09
C MET A 66 -20.67 -12.51 -14.64
N GLN A 67 -19.59 -13.07 -14.09
CA GLN A 67 -19.14 -14.42 -14.44
C GLN A 67 -20.16 -15.48 -14.02
N VAL A 68 -20.76 -15.37 -12.83
CA VAL A 68 -21.82 -16.27 -12.36
C VAL A 68 -23.09 -16.14 -13.22
N ALA A 69 -23.53 -14.92 -13.51
CA ALA A 69 -24.70 -14.65 -14.35
C ALA A 69 -24.49 -15.14 -15.78
N ALA A 70 -23.33 -14.86 -16.39
CA ALA A 70 -22.98 -15.35 -17.73
C ALA A 70 -22.95 -16.88 -17.80
N SER A 71 -22.53 -17.54 -16.71
CA SER A 71 -22.58 -19.00 -16.59
C SER A 71 -24.02 -19.53 -16.58
N GLN A 72 -24.95 -18.82 -15.92
CA GLN A 72 -26.37 -19.21 -15.88
C GLN A 72 -27.10 -18.96 -17.21
N GLU A 73 -26.82 -17.86 -17.91
CA GLU A 73 -27.56 -17.46 -19.12
C GLU A 73 -27.15 -18.23 -20.38
N GLN A 74 -25.90 -18.68 -20.48
CA GLN A 74 -25.43 -19.37 -21.69
C GLN A 74 -25.87 -20.83 -21.79
N GLY A 75 -26.55 -21.40 -20.79
CA GLY A 75 -26.86 -22.84 -20.75
C GLY A 75 -25.62 -23.74 -20.85
N GLN A 76 -24.43 -23.15 -20.76
CA GLN A 76 -23.21 -23.86 -20.48
C GLN A 76 -23.34 -24.23 -19.01
N ASP A 77 -23.63 -25.50 -18.76
CA ASP A 77 -23.20 -26.17 -17.54
C ASP A 77 -21.66 -26.03 -17.54
N LEU A 78 -21.15 -24.84 -17.18
CA LEU A 78 -19.90 -24.74 -16.46
C LEU A 78 -20.23 -25.54 -15.22
N ALA A 79 -20.04 -26.84 -15.34
CA ALA A 79 -20.02 -27.71 -14.21
C ALA A 79 -18.69 -27.41 -13.55
N LEU A 80 -18.72 -27.12 -12.25
CA LEU A 80 -17.53 -27.15 -11.42
C LEU A 80 -16.64 -28.29 -11.87
N SER A 81 -15.34 -28.00 -11.99
CA SER A 81 -14.37 -29.05 -12.26
C SER A 81 -14.61 -30.20 -11.28
N SER A 82 -14.34 -31.44 -11.70
CA SER A 82 -14.55 -32.60 -10.82
C SER A 82 -13.88 -32.44 -9.44
N GLU A 83 -12.81 -31.63 -9.37
CA GLU A 83 -12.07 -31.30 -8.15
C GLU A 83 -12.75 -30.22 -7.29
N ASP A 84 -13.56 -29.35 -7.88
CA ASP A 84 -14.22 -28.22 -7.19
C ASP A 84 -15.66 -28.54 -6.77
N ARG A 85 -16.25 -29.63 -7.26
CA ARG A 85 -17.63 -30.06 -6.93
C ARG A 85 -17.87 -30.27 -5.43
N ASP A 86 -16.86 -30.76 -4.72
CA ASP A 86 -16.94 -31.08 -3.29
C ASP A 86 -16.76 -29.86 -2.37
N ILE A 87 -16.29 -28.73 -2.91
CA ILE A 87 -16.02 -27.52 -2.13
C ILE A 87 -17.36 -26.90 -1.71
N PRO A 88 -17.70 -26.76 -0.43
CA PRO A 88 -18.97 -26.15 -0.02
C PRO A 88 -19.02 -24.66 -0.40
N GLN A 89 -20.24 -24.15 -0.54
CA GLN A 89 -20.49 -22.73 -0.78
C GLN A 89 -19.94 -21.86 0.36
N GLY A 90 -19.47 -20.66 0.04
CA GLY A 90 -18.95 -19.69 1.01
C GLY A 90 -17.42 -19.70 1.08
N VAL A 91 -16.88 -19.33 2.24
CA VAL A 91 -15.42 -19.20 2.45
C VAL A 91 -14.91 -20.32 3.34
N GLN A 92 -13.92 -21.07 2.85
CA GLN A 92 -13.17 -22.06 3.62
C GLN A 92 -11.75 -21.58 3.88
N GLU A 93 -11.31 -21.60 5.13
CA GLU A 93 -9.94 -21.24 5.51
C GLU A 93 -9.13 -22.49 5.88
N THR A 94 -7.91 -22.59 5.37
CA THR A 94 -6.92 -23.59 5.75
C THR A 94 -5.57 -22.92 5.95
N SER A 95 -4.76 -23.44 6.87
CA SER A 95 -3.42 -22.90 7.13
C SER A 95 -2.39 -24.01 7.15
N TYR A 96 -1.23 -23.76 6.56
CA TYR A 96 -0.11 -24.71 6.52
C TYR A 96 1.24 -24.00 6.58
N ASP A 97 2.21 -24.65 7.24
CA ASP A 97 3.58 -24.16 7.37
C ASP A 97 4.38 -24.37 6.07
N ILE A 98 5.27 -23.42 5.80
CA ILE A 98 6.29 -23.50 4.75
C ILE A 98 7.66 -23.22 5.36
N GLN A 99 8.75 -23.58 4.68
CA GLN A 99 10.12 -23.44 5.21
C GLN A 99 10.45 -22.07 5.81
N ASN A 100 9.85 -20.99 5.30
CA ASN A 100 10.13 -19.61 5.71
C ASN A 100 8.90 -18.83 6.20
N GLY A 101 7.83 -19.52 6.63
CA GLY A 101 6.60 -18.83 6.99
C GLY A 101 5.36 -19.70 7.13
N LEU A 102 4.21 -19.04 7.14
CA LEU A 102 2.88 -19.64 7.20
C LEU A 102 2.09 -19.20 5.97
N VAL A 103 1.33 -20.11 5.38
CA VAL A 103 0.32 -19.78 4.36
C VAL A 103 -1.06 -19.95 4.97
N ILE A 104 -1.89 -18.92 4.81
CA ILE A 104 -3.33 -18.99 5.06
C ILE A 104 -4.02 -18.97 3.69
N GLN A 105 -4.64 -20.07 3.32
CA GLN A 105 -5.39 -20.22 2.09
C GLN A 105 -6.89 -20.08 2.37
N ARG A 106 -7.57 -19.23 1.60
CA ARG A 106 -9.03 -19.09 1.61
C ARG A 106 -9.60 -19.50 0.26
N THR A 107 -10.45 -20.52 0.26
CA THR A 107 -11.20 -20.95 -0.92
C THR A 107 -12.59 -20.33 -0.84
N VAL A 108 -12.97 -19.55 -1.86
CA VAL A 108 -14.25 -18.87 -1.94
C VAL A 108 -15.07 -19.51 -3.05
N ARG A 109 -16.21 -20.11 -2.73
CA ARG A 109 -17.16 -20.64 -3.71
C ARG A 109 -18.41 -19.76 -3.75
N ILE A 110 -18.71 -19.25 -4.95
CA ILE A 110 -19.94 -18.50 -5.24
C ILE A 110 -20.61 -19.13 -6.46
N GLY A 111 -21.61 -19.98 -6.20
CA GLY A 111 -22.35 -20.68 -7.25
C GLY A 111 -21.49 -21.77 -7.84
N ASP A 112 -21.16 -21.64 -9.12
CA ASP A 112 -20.25 -22.54 -9.85
C ASP A 112 -18.81 -22.00 -9.94
N VAL A 113 -18.54 -20.79 -9.41
CA VAL A 113 -17.20 -20.22 -9.44
C VAL A 113 -16.47 -20.52 -8.13
N VAL A 114 -15.28 -21.11 -8.24
CA VAL A 114 -14.36 -21.34 -7.12
C VAL A 114 -13.08 -20.55 -7.31
N GLU A 115 -12.75 -19.74 -6.30
CA GLU A 115 -11.55 -18.91 -6.27
C GLU A 115 -10.67 -19.25 -5.08
N ARG A 116 -9.36 -19.31 -5.30
CA ARG A 116 -8.38 -19.63 -4.25
C ARG A 116 -7.50 -18.43 -3.96
N TYR A 117 -7.49 -17.99 -2.71
CA TYR A 117 -6.70 -16.87 -2.23
C TYR A 117 -5.63 -17.35 -1.26
N ARG A 118 -4.44 -16.78 -1.29
CA ARG A 118 -3.33 -17.13 -0.39
C ARG A 118 -2.76 -15.88 0.27
N LYS A 119 -2.67 -15.88 1.60
CA LYS A 119 -1.87 -14.94 2.40
C LYS A 119 -0.62 -15.66 2.88
N VAL A 120 0.53 -15.26 2.37
CA VAL A 120 1.83 -15.83 2.72
C VAL A 120 2.53 -14.91 3.71
N VAL A 121 2.65 -15.35 4.95
CA VAL A 121 3.33 -14.63 6.03
C VAL A 121 4.73 -15.20 6.17
N THR A 122 5.75 -14.39 5.87
CA THR A 122 7.15 -14.78 5.97
C THR A 122 7.91 -13.86 6.93
N LYS A 123 9.18 -14.16 7.18
CA LYS A 123 10.08 -13.24 7.89
C LYS A 123 10.28 -11.90 7.17
N THR A 124 10.20 -11.87 5.84
CA THR A 124 10.49 -10.67 5.03
C THR A 124 9.27 -9.79 4.79
N GLY A 125 8.07 -10.35 4.95
CA GLY A 125 6.82 -9.62 4.73
C GLY A 125 5.61 -10.54 4.60
N THR A 126 4.45 -9.90 4.41
CA THR A 126 3.18 -10.57 4.11
C THR A 126 2.77 -10.28 2.68
N TYR A 127 2.44 -11.33 1.93
CA TYR A 127 2.07 -11.25 0.52
C TYR A 127 0.69 -11.87 0.30
N TYR A 128 -0.04 -11.35 -0.68
CA TYR A 128 -1.42 -11.77 -0.97
C TYR A 128 -1.54 -12.18 -2.43
N PHE A 129 -2.26 -13.27 -2.69
CA PHE A 129 -2.45 -13.84 -4.02
C PHE A 129 -3.89 -14.27 -4.27
N ARG A 130 -4.36 -14.13 -5.52
CA ARG A 130 -5.56 -14.76 -6.09
C ARG A 130 -5.09 -15.72 -7.19
N GLY A 131 -5.22 -17.02 -6.97
CA GLY A 131 -4.50 -18.02 -7.77
C GLY A 131 -3.00 -17.68 -7.76
N ASP A 132 -2.41 -17.53 -8.93
CA ASP A 132 -0.99 -17.19 -9.11
C ASP A 132 -0.72 -15.68 -9.28
N LYS A 133 -1.76 -14.84 -9.22
CA LYS A 133 -1.63 -13.39 -9.37
C LYS A 133 -1.46 -12.73 -8.00
N SER A 134 -0.47 -11.86 -7.86
CA SER A 134 -0.31 -11.04 -6.66
C SER A 134 -1.40 -9.96 -6.58
N ILE A 135 -1.89 -9.72 -5.37
CA ILE A 135 -2.96 -8.76 -5.08
C ILE A 135 -2.60 -7.92 -3.85
N THR A 136 -3.41 -6.91 -3.55
CA THR A 136 -3.28 -6.11 -2.34
C THR A 136 -3.99 -6.78 -1.15
N LYS A 137 -3.63 -6.35 0.07
CA LYS A 137 -4.33 -6.73 1.29
C LYS A 137 -5.82 -6.44 1.22
N ASP A 138 -6.19 -5.23 0.76
CA ASP A 138 -7.59 -4.82 0.66
C ASP A 138 -8.40 -5.76 -0.24
N LEU A 139 -7.83 -6.15 -1.40
CA LEU A 139 -8.51 -7.07 -2.32
C LEU A 139 -8.68 -8.45 -1.69
N TRP A 140 -7.69 -8.93 -0.94
CA TRP A 140 -7.82 -10.17 -0.17
C TRP A 140 -8.92 -10.09 0.89
N GLU A 141 -8.98 -9.02 1.69
CA GLU A 141 -10.00 -8.85 2.72
C GLU A 141 -11.41 -8.73 2.11
N MET A 142 -11.58 -7.93 1.06
CA MET A 142 -12.88 -7.74 0.40
C MET A 142 -13.42 -9.04 -0.21
N ASN A 143 -12.58 -9.81 -0.89
CA ASN A 143 -13.02 -11.01 -1.60
C ASN A 143 -13.16 -12.24 -0.68
N THR A 144 -12.57 -12.21 0.53
CA THR A 144 -12.53 -13.39 1.39
C THR A 144 -13.16 -13.22 2.76
N ASN A 145 -13.60 -12.02 3.14
CA ASN A 145 -14.40 -11.78 4.36
C ASN A 145 -15.92 -11.78 4.08
N LEU A 146 -16.37 -12.41 2.99
CA LEU A 146 -17.79 -12.61 2.71
C LEU A 146 -18.39 -13.58 3.74
N SER A 147 -18.79 -13.04 4.88
CA SER A 147 -19.71 -13.70 5.80
C SER A 147 -21.08 -13.65 5.16
N TYR A 148 -21.59 -14.80 4.69
CA TYR A 148 -23.02 -14.94 4.42
C TYR A 148 -23.72 -15.08 5.78
N ASP A 149 -24.59 -14.13 6.12
CA ASP A 149 -25.57 -14.23 7.22
C ASP A 149 -26.76 -15.08 6.77
#